data_AF-A0A9D9K9G3-F1
#
_entry.id   AF-A0A9D9K9G3-F1
#
_cell.length_a   1.000
_cell.length_b   1.000
_cell.length_c   1.000
_cell.angle_alpha   90.00
_cell.angle_beta   90.00
_cell.angle_gamma   90.00
#
_symmetry.space_group_name_H-M   'P 1'
#
loop_
_entity.id
_entity.type
_entity.pdbx_description
1 polymer ?
#
loop_
_entity_poly.entity_id
_entity_poly.type
_entity_poly.pdbx_seq_one_letter_code
_entity_poly.pdbx_strand_id
1 'polypeptide(L)'
;MSISLINVVKYYKDLPHQVKALQRLQEQIAAVRPDLLADHSEFLRIWRKPAQAKKVTQKSKQGKAVKPKNIAGQMAALSQGVVSTVNYSTPSAAPATTPASPPAPPSYVKPDGSVKLDVPFLSQLDNENNPYGSCNVTCVSMCMAYFGHPTKNSSGQQLEDELYQFMLDRGLSRHSPQDLQKLLQLYGYQDDFQADAKWDEVKAWLRQGKPIITHGWFTSSGHIVVILGYNDRGWIINDPYGHWSRSGYDTYASGAGVVYSYADMRDVCGPDGDLWIHYVDGKPGQVPPLPKGATVSGQTGSSSTTSSSAQAALKLQDILTQNKTLTLAQAAKQHALIKQIQVRLRVLKVLHDTADGLYGPKTKAAIVRFAKAFDLPLDRITPQFAKKLVEAQEVPGLSDVSQWIDPEVAARIMGASLDDVNTYLPPLIQGLEERGILNKQTLIAALATISVETAGFRPINEWGGDDYFRQMYEGRDDLGNIYPGDGVRFHGRGFIQITGRANYHHYGEKLGVDLENNPELALDPDIASRILIEYFWERSVDQRAVENDWQGVRRAVNGGLNGWDHFWPVVQDFQKAMN
;
A
#
# COMPACT_ATOMS: atom_id res chain seq x y z
N MET A 1 17.78 -11.97 11.99
CA MET A 1 17.15 -10.67 12.33
C MET A 1 17.86 -10.08 13.53
N SER A 2 18.36 -8.86 13.46
CA SER A 2 18.86 -8.14 14.65
C SER A 2 17.85 -7.04 14.99
N ILE A 3 17.36 -7.02 16.22
CA ILE A 3 16.44 -6.00 16.73
C ILE A 3 17.28 -4.94 17.45
N SER A 4 17.29 -3.70 16.97
CA SER A 4 17.92 -2.58 17.66
C SER A 4 17.04 -2.13 18.83
N LEU A 5 17.42 -2.54 20.04
CA LEU A 5 16.72 -2.24 21.29
C LEU A 5 16.71 -0.74 21.64
N ILE A 6 17.66 0.04 21.15
CA ILE A 6 17.74 1.50 21.36
C ILE A 6 16.53 2.22 20.77
N ASN A 7 16.00 1.71 19.66
CA ASN A 7 14.83 2.30 19.00
C ASN A 7 13.53 2.04 19.77
N VAL A 8 13.44 0.92 20.49
CA VAL A 8 12.25 0.59 21.28
C VAL A 8 12.03 1.63 22.39
N VAL A 9 13.09 2.10 23.04
CA VAL A 9 13.01 3.10 24.14
C VAL A 9 12.61 4.48 23.64
N LYS A 10 13.14 4.88 22.48
CA LYS A 10 12.94 6.23 21.92
C LYS A 10 11.48 6.49 21.53
N TYR A 11 10.74 5.44 21.22
CA TYR A 11 9.33 5.50 20.81
C TYR A 11 8.36 4.90 21.84
N TYR A 12 8.85 4.49 23.01
CA TYR A 12 8.02 3.95 24.08
C TYR A 12 7.24 5.07 24.78
N LYS A 13 5.91 5.02 24.65
CA LYS A 13 4.91 5.96 25.17
C LYS A 13 3.90 5.27 26.09
N ASP A 14 4.24 4.09 26.60
CA ASP A 14 3.38 3.29 27.51
C ASP A 14 2.01 2.92 26.91
N LEU A 15 1.93 2.84 25.57
CA LEU A 15 0.71 2.45 24.88
C LEU A 15 0.50 0.93 25.00
N PRO A 16 -0.76 0.44 25.08
CA PRO A 16 -1.03 -0.98 25.34
C PRO A 16 -0.36 -1.96 24.37
N HIS A 17 -0.22 -1.58 23.09
CA HIS A 17 0.47 -2.40 22.09
C HIS A 17 2.00 -2.44 22.29
N GLN A 18 2.60 -1.36 22.81
CA GLN A 18 4.03 -1.30 23.11
C GLN A 18 4.37 -2.08 24.37
N VAL A 19 3.50 -2.03 25.38
CA VAL A 19 3.59 -2.88 26.59
C VAL A 19 3.56 -4.35 26.20
N LYS A 20 2.58 -4.75 25.36
CA LYS A 20 2.49 -6.13 24.85
C LYS A 20 3.70 -6.53 24.00
N ALA A 21 4.23 -5.64 23.17
CA ALA A 21 5.41 -5.91 22.36
C ALA A 21 6.67 -6.12 23.23
N LEU A 22 6.85 -5.33 24.29
CA LEU A 22 7.93 -5.52 25.26
C LEU A 22 7.75 -6.81 26.07
N GLN A 23 6.52 -7.14 26.46
CA GLN A 23 6.22 -8.36 27.21
C GLN A 23 6.52 -9.60 26.36
N ARG A 24 6.14 -9.57 25.07
CA ARG A 24 6.48 -10.62 24.10
C ARG A 24 7.99 -10.72 23.84
N LEU A 25 8.69 -9.59 23.75
CA LEU A 25 10.14 -9.57 23.61
C LEU A 25 10.83 -10.16 24.85
N GLN A 26 10.36 -9.83 26.05
CA GLN A 26 10.85 -10.39 27.30
C GLN A 26 10.62 -11.91 27.36
N GLU A 27 9.44 -12.39 26.97
CA GLU A 27 9.14 -13.83 26.88
C GLU A 27 10.06 -14.55 25.89
N GLN A 28 10.35 -13.95 24.74
CA GLN A 28 11.27 -14.54 23.75
C GLN A 28 12.73 -14.55 24.23
N ILE A 29 13.18 -13.49 24.91
CA ILE A 29 14.52 -13.48 25.52
C ILE A 29 14.59 -14.51 26.64
N ALA A 30 13.56 -14.64 27.48
CA ALA A 30 13.50 -15.66 28.53
C ALA A 30 13.57 -17.09 27.98
N ALA A 31 12.97 -17.34 26.81
CA ALA A 31 12.98 -18.65 26.16
C ALA A 31 14.33 -19.03 25.55
N VAL A 32 15.14 -18.05 25.13
CA VAL A 32 16.39 -18.30 24.36
C VAL A 32 17.65 -18.01 25.18
N ARG A 33 17.64 -16.94 25.99
CA ARG A 33 18.75 -16.43 26.80
C ARG A 33 18.24 -15.82 28.12
N PRO A 34 17.69 -16.61 29.04
CA PRO A 34 17.14 -16.12 30.31
C PRO A 34 18.18 -15.42 31.20
N ASP A 35 19.46 -15.76 31.03
CA ASP A 35 20.60 -15.13 31.70
C ASP A 35 20.72 -13.63 31.39
N LEU A 36 20.25 -13.18 30.23
CA LEU A 36 20.24 -11.75 29.85
C LEU A 36 19.20 -10.95 30.64
N LEU A 37 18.18 -11.59 31.20
CA LEU A 37 17.14 -10.94 32.02
C LEU A 37 17.45 -10.96 33.52
N ALA A 38 18.53 -11.62 33.94
CA ALA A 38 18.95 -11.64 35.33
C ALA A 38 19.43 -10.24 35.77
N ASP A 39 19.13 -9.82 37.00
CA ASP A 39 19.47 -8.47 37.51
C ASP A 39 20.97 -8.13 37.46
N HIS A 40 21.82 -9.16 37.40
CA HIS A 40 23.27 -9.07 37.33
C HIS A 40 23.82 -9.24 35.90
N SER A 41 22.97 -9.40 34.89
CA SER A 41 23.39 -9.57 33.50
C SER A 41 24.09 -8.31 33.01
N GLU A 42 25.17 -8.49 32.26
CA GLU A 42 25.92 -7.37 31.70
C GLU A 42 25.02 -6.51 30.79
N PHE A 43 24.09 -7.17 30.10
CA PHE A 43 23.05 -6.56 29.26
C PHE A 43 22.15 -5.58 30.04
N LEU A 44 21.59 -5.97 31.19
CA LEU A 44 20.78 -5.08 32.03
C LEU A 44 21.64 -4.03 32.77
N ARG A 45 22.89 -4.36 33.09
CA ARG A 45 23.83 -3.45 33.78
C ARG A 45 24.25 -2.27 32.91
N ILE A 46 24.51 -2.49 31.62
CA ILE A 46 24.79 -1.44 30.62
C ILE A 46 23.57 -0.52 30.48
N TRP A 47 22.37 -1.09 30.57
CA TRP A 47 21.10 -0.38 30.38
C TRP A 47 20.68 0.50 31.57
N ARG A 48 20.97 0.08 32.81
CA ARG A 48 20.60 0.82 34.04
C ARG A 48 21.49 2.03 34.36
N LYS A 49 22.67 2.18 33.74
CA LYS A 49 23.58 3.33 33.96
C LYS A 49 24.27 3.79 32.66
N PRO A 50 23.69 4.74 31.91
CA PRO A 50 24.39 5.31 30.77
C PRO A 50 25.45 6.33 31.26
N ALA A 51 26.71 6.06 30.88
CA ALA A 51 27.92 6.90 30.98
C ALA A 51 28.62 7.10 32.34
N GLN A 52 29.68 6.32 32.58
CA GLN A 52 30.91 6.80 33.23
C GLN A 52 32.17 6.15 32.61
N ALA A 53 32.68 6.76 31.53
CA ALA A 53 34.07 6.67 31.04
C ALA A 53 34.19 7.66 29.86
N LYS A 54 35.02 8.70 29.79
CA LYS A 54 36.09 9.27 30.64
C LYS A 54 36.04 10.80 30.45
N LYS A 55 36.18 11.59 31.52
CA LYS A 55 36.60 13.00 31.45
C LYS A 55 38.13 13.03 31.55
N VAL A 56 38.79 13.54 30.51
CA VAL A 56 40.12 14.15 30.66
C VAL A 56 39.89 15.63 30.97
N THR A 57 40.56 16.07 32.04
CA THR A 57 40.53 17.36 32.72
C THR A 57 40.83 18.58 31.84
N GLN A 58 40.03 19.65 31.95
CA GLN A 58 40.50 21.00 32.29
C GLN A 58 39.33 21.91 32.76
N LYS A 59 39.65 22.79 33.73
CA LYS A 59 38.78 23.72 34.50
C LYS A 59 38.10 24.75 33.54
N SER A 60 36.96 25.41 33.79
CA SER A 60 36.43 26.04 35.01
C SER A 60 34.99 26.61 34.79
N LYS A 61 34.28 26.84 35.92
CA LYS A 61 33.17 27.80 36.19
C LYS A 61 31.69 27.51 35.80
N GLN A 62 30.98 27.01 36.83
CA GLN A 62 29.67 27.44 37.40
C GLN A 62 28.47 27.79 36.50
N GLY A 63 27.38 27.04 36.67
CA GLY A 63 26.01 27.47 36.33
C GLY A 63 24.91 26.40 36.51
N LYS A 64 24.26 26.40 37.69
CA LYS A 64 22.94 25.84 38.11
C LYS A 64 22.40 24.53 37.51
N ALA A 65 22.21 23.53 38.39
CA ALA A 65 21.55 22.24 38.14
C ALA A 65 20.02 22.31 38.34
N VAL A 66 19.27 21.68 37.43
CA VAL A 66 17.84 21.33 37.57
C VAL A 66 17.75 19.81 37.83
N LYS A 67 17.05 19.41 38.89
CA LYS A 67 16.87 18.00 39.30
C LYS A 67 15.82 17.28 38.42
N PRO A 68 16.04 16.01 38.01
CA PRO A 68 14.99 15.20 37.39
C PRO A 68 14.01 14.65 38.44
N LYS A 69 12.70 14.68 38.13
CA LYS A 69 11.63 14.13 38.97
C LYS A 69 11.52 12.61 38.78
N ASN A 70 11.29 11.92 39.90
CA ASN A 70 11.26 10.47 40.10
C ASN A 70 9.90 9.89 39.65
N ILE A 71 9.91 8.98 38.67
CA ILE A 71 8.71 8.37 38.06
C ILE A 71 8.23 7.10 38.81
N ALA A 72 8.95 6.64 39.83
CA ALA A 72 8.60 5.40 40.55
C ALA A 72 7.44 5.53 41.57
N GLY A 73 6.89 6.73 41.79
CA GLY A 73 5.89 6.99 42.84
C GLY A 73 4.42 7.08 42.40
N GLN A 74 4.13 7.09 41.09
CA GLN A 74 2.76 7.34 40.58
C GLN A 74 2.00 6.08 40.12
N MET A 75 2.58 4.90 40.26
CA MET A 75 1.97 3.62 39.87
C MET A 75 1.27 2.86 41.03
N ALA A 76 1.12 3.46 42.21
CA ALA A 76 0.61 2.78 43.41
C ALA A 76 -0.78 3.24 43.91
N ALA A 77 -1.50 4.09 43.19
CA ALA A 77 -2.75 4.68 43.69
C ALA A 77 -3.91 4.63 42.68
N LEU A 78 -4.29 3.45 42.19
CA LEU A 78 -5.54 3.24 41.44
C LEU A 78 -6.12 1.83 41.63
N SER A 79 -6.09 1.32 42.86
CA SER A 79 -6.93 0.19 43.28
C SER A 79 -7.47 0.47 44.69
N GLN A 80 -8.75 0.14 44.92
CA GLN A 80 -9.61 0.39 46.10
C GLN A 80 -10.38 1.72 46.05
N GLY A 81 -11.67 1.75 45.69
CA GLY A 81 -12.88 1.39 46.47
C GLY A 81 -13.90 2.53 46.24
N VAL A 82 -15.22 2.50 46.43
CA VAL A 82 -16.21 1.64 47.10
C VAL A 82 -17.59 2.01 46.52
N VAL A 83 -18.50 1.03 46.57
CA VAL A 83 -19.96 1.04 46.37
C VAL A 83 -20.69 2.21 47.07
N SER A 84 -21.78 2.73 46.47
CA SER A 84 -22.97 3.22 47.22
C SER A 84 -24.21 3.32 46.33
N THR A 85 -25.29 2.73 46.84
CA THR A 85 -26.67 2.59 46.33
C THR A 85 -27.55 3.81 46.62
N VAL A 86 -28.50 4.16 45.74
CA VAL A 86 -29.82 4.72 46.13
C VAL A 86 -30.90 4.29 45.12
N ASN A 87 -32.01 3.74 45.63
CA ASN A 87 -33.25 3.37 44.92
C ASN A 87 -34.34 4.45 45.12
N TYR A 88 -35.39 4.42 44.27
CA TYR A 88 -36.85 4.64 44.51
C TYR A 88 -37.47 5.15 43.19
N SER A 89 -38.21 4.35 42.41
CA SER A 89 -39.63 3.96 42.50
C SER A 89 -40.48 4.61 41.39
N THR A 90 -41.26 3.77 40.69
CA THR A 90 -42.27 4.12 39.68
C THR A 90 -43.61 4.52 40.31
N PRO A 91 -44.48 5.20 39.53
CA PRO A 91 -45.88 4.78 39.48
C PRO A 91 -46.49 4.71 38.07
N SER A 92 -47.53 3.89 37.97
CA SER A 92 -48.35 3.51 36.80
C SER A 92 -49.66 4.32 36.71
N ALA A 93 -50.18 4.58 35.51
CA ALA A 93 -51.63 4.62 35.19
C ALA A 93 -51.89 4.70 33.66
N ALA A 94 -52.88 3.93 33.17
CA ALA A 94 -53.45 3.88 31.80
C ALA A 94 -54.80 4.66 31.74
N PRO A 95 -55.64 4.65 30.66
CA PRO A 95 -55.48 4.29 29.25
C PRO A 95 -55.98 5.39 28.25
N ALA A 96 -55.55 5.37 26.99
CA ALA A 96 -56.24 6.09 25.90
C ALA A 96 -56.29 5.22 24.64
N THR A 97 -57.48 5.13 24.07
CA THR A 97 -57.90 4.26 22.97
C THR A 97 -57.17 4.53 21.65
N THR A 98 -56.75 3.44 21.01
CA THR A 98 -56.11 3.29 19.71
C THR A 98 -56.88 3.93 18.53
N PRO A 99 -56.19 4.65 17.62
CA PRO A 99 -56.27 4.34 16.20
C PRO A 99 -55.36 3.14 15.94
N ALA A 100 -55.82 2.15 15.17
CA ALA A 100 -55.07 0.93 14.87
C ALA A 100 -53.64 1.25 14.45
N SER A 101 -52.66 0.76 15.22
CA SER A 101 -51.26 0.83 14.84
C SER A 101 -51.08 0.15 13.48
N PRO A 102 -50.34 0.76 12.55
CA PRO A 102 -49.83 0.03 11.39
C PRO A 102 -49.13 -1.24 11.91
N PRO A 103 -49.22 -2.38 11.19
CA PRO A 103 -48.57 -3.60 11.63
C PRO A 103 -47.08 -3.32 11.90
N ALA A 104 -46.57 -3.85 13.02
CA ALA A 104 -45.16 -3.72 13.37
C ALA A 104 -44.30 -4.12 12.16
N PRO A 105 -43.26 -3.34 11.82
CA PRO A 105 -42.37 -3.72 10.73
C PRO A 105 -41.80 -5.13 11.01
N PRO A 106 -41.63 -5.96 9.98
CA PRO A 106 -41.06 -7.29 10.15
C PRO A 106 -39.69 -7.21 10.82
N SER A 107 -39.55 -7.90 11.95
CA SER A 107 -38.30 -7.90 12.74
C SER A 107 -37.27 -8.84 12.10
N TYR A 108 -36.08 -8.31 11.82
CA TYR A 108 -34.91 -9.11 11.41
C TYR A 108 -34.25 -9.85 12.59
N VAL A 109 -34.64 -9.51 13.81
CA VAL A 109 -34.19 -10.17 15.04
C VAL A 109 -35.04 -11.41 15.28
N LYS A 110 -34.39 -12.57 15.32
CA LYS A 110 -35.01 -13.85 15.66
C LYS A 110 -35.34 -13.94 17.15
N PRO A 111 -36.21 -14.87 17.57
CA PRO A 111 -36.56 -15.04 18.99
C PRO A 111 -35.37 -15.29 19.92
N ASP A 112 -34.28 -15.87 19.41
CA ASP A 112 -33.03 -16.10 20.13
C ASP A 112 -32.11 -14.86 20.19
N GLY A 113 -32.57 -13.71 19.69
CA GLY A 113 -31.81 -12.47 19.62
C GLY A 113 -30.80 -12.40 18.48
N SER A 114 -30.64 -13.47 17.69
CA SER A 114 -29.73 -13.50 16.54
C SER A 114 -30.31 -12.75 15.34
N VAL A 115 -29.41 -12.30 14.45
CA VAL A 115 -29.75 -11.76 13.13
C VAL A 115 -29.01 -12.58 12.09
N LYS A 116 -29.67 -12.93 10.99
CA LYS A 116 -29.02 -13.50 9.80
C LYS A 116 -29.79 -13.06 8.56
N LEU A 117 -29.23 -12.11 7.82
CA LEU A 117 -29.76 -11.63 6.55
C LEU A 117 -29.51 -12.66 5.44
N ASP A 118 -30.39 -12.70 4.45
CA ASP A 118 -30.31 -13.63 3.30
C ASP A 118 -29.47 -13.01 2.16
N VAL A 119 -28.27 -12.54 2.50
CA VAL A 119 -27.33 -11.95 1.54
C VAL A 119 -26.78 -13.07 0.65
N PRO A 120 -26.90 -12.99 -0.69
CA PRO A 120 -26.35 -14.00 -1.57
C PRO A 120 -24.83 -14.07 -1.42
N PHE A 121 -24.29 -15.29 -1.43
CA PHE A 121 -22.85 -15.49 -1.43
C PHE A 121 -22.31 -15.45 -2.85
N LEU A 122 -21.22 -14.72 -3.02
CA LEU A 122 -20.46 -14.64 -4.26
C LEU A 122 -18.98 -14.83 -3.92
N SER A 123 -18.28 -15.68 -4.68
CA SER A 123 -16.86 -15.95 -4.48
C SER A 123 -16.04 -15.05 -5.38
N GLN A 124 -15.03 -14.36 -4.85
CA GLN A 124 -14.13 -13.59 -5.71
C GLN A 124 -13.30 -14.49 -6.63
N LEU A 125 -13.14 -15.77 -6.26
CA LEU A 125 -12.40 -16.74 -7.07
C LEU A 125 -13.12 -17.06 -8.39
N ASP A 126 -14.42 -16.77 -8.47
CA ASP A 126 -15.22 -16.93 -9.69
C ASP A 126 -15.14 -15.71 -10.62
N ASN A 127 -14.53 -14.61 -10.17
CA ASN A 127 -14.41 -13.40 -10.98
C ASN A 127 -13.41 -13.58 -12.11
N GLU A 128 -13.75 -13.12 -13.31
CA GLU A 128 -12.82 -13.07 -14.43
C GLU A 128 -11.71 -12.03 -14.17
N ASN A 129 -12.06 -10.92 -13.51
CA ASN A 129 -11.17 -9.82 -13.22
C ASN A 129 -10.55 -9.93 -11.81
N ASN A 130 -9.27 -10.28 -11.78
CA ASN A 130 -8.44 -10.33 -10.58
C ASN A 130 -9.05 -11.18 -9.45
N PRO A 131 -9.25 -12.49 -9.65
CA PRO A 131 -9.90 -13.37 -8.68
C PRO A 131 -9.22 -13.44 -7.30
N TYR A 132 -7.94 -13.09 -7.21
CA TYR A 132 -7.19 -13.09 -5.95
C TYR A 132 -7.15 -11.73 -5.24
N GLY A 133 -7.71 -10.68 -5.85
CA GLY A 133 -7.65 -9.33 -5.29
C GLY A 133 -8.96 -8.55 -5.38
N SER A 134 -10.05 -9.16 -5.82
CA SER A 134 -11.36 -8.52 -6.12
C SER A 134 -12.39 -8.57 -4.99
N CYS A 135 -11.95 -8.88 -3.75
CA CYS A 135 -12.79 -8.86 -2.54
C CYS A 135 -13.69 -7.63 -2.43
N ASN A 136 -13.18 -6.46 -2.81
CA ASN A 136 -13.92 -5.19 -2.82
C ASN A 136 -15.22 -5.23 -3.64
N VAL A 137 -15.10 -5.36 -4.96
CA VAL A 137 -16.26 -5.36 -5.86
C VAL A 137 -17.14 -6.58 -5.62
N THR A 138 -16.59 -7.72 -5.17
CA THR A 138 -17.41 -8.88 -4.76
C THR A 138 -18.25 -8.60 -3.53
N CYS A 139 -17.72 -7.93 -2.50
CA CYS A 139 -18.50 -7.52 -1.32
C CYS A 139 -19.58 -6.49 -1.68
N VAL A 140 -19.25 -5.53 -2.56
CA VAL A 140 -20.23 -4.56 -3.09
C VAL A 140 -21.35 -5.28 -3.86
N SER A 141 -21.00 -6.23 -4.75
CA SER A 141 -21.96 -7.03 -5.51
C SER A 141 -22.89 -7.84 -4.61
N MET A 142 -22.38 -8.47 -3.55
CA MET A 142 -23.22 -9.20 -2.59
C MET A 142 -24.26 -8.29 -1.92
N CYS A 143 -23.86 -7.08 -1.52
CA CYS A 143 -24.78 -6.11 -0.91
C CYS A 143 -25.80 -5.58 -1.93
N MET A 144 -25.38 -5.27 -3.16
CA MET A 144 -26.28 -4.83 -4.23
C MET A 144 -27.30 -5.93 -4.60
N ALA A 145 -26.83 -7.19 -4.71
CA ALA A 145 -27.67 -8.33 -5.02
C ALA A 145 -28.68 -8.64 -3.90
N TYR A 146 -28.31 -8.43 -2.63
CA TYR A 146 -29.25 -8.46 -1.52
C TYR A 146 -30.40 -7.46 -1.73
N PHE A 147 -30.11 -6.25 -2.20
CA PHE A 147 -31.13 -5.27 -2.60
C PHE A 147 -31.71 -5.51 -4.01
N GLY A 148 -31.62 -6.73 -4.53
CA GLY A 148 -32.28 -7.13 -5.78
C GLY A 148 -31.57 -6.69 -7.06
N HIS A 149 -30.32 -6.24 -7.00
CA HIS A 149 -29.52 -6.03 -8.21
C HIS A 149 -29.24 -7.38 -8.90
N PRO A 150 -29.39 -7.49 -10.23
CA PRO A 150 -29.02 -8.72 -10.93
C PRO A 150 -27.54 -9.07 -10.74
N THR A 151 -27.23 -10.32 -10.38
CA THR A 151 -25.84 -10.80 -10.25
C THR A 151 -25.15 -11.04 -11.60
N LYS A 152 -25.92 -10.99 -12.70
CA LYS A 152 -25.42 -11.01 -14.07
C LYS A 152 -26.20 -10.00 -14.91
N ASN A 153 -25.51 -9.32 -15.83
CA ASN A 153 -26.17 -8.45 -16.79
C ASN A 153 -26.75 -9.23 -17.98
N SER A 154 -27.39 -8.53 -18.91
CA SER A 154 -28.06 -9.14 -20.07
C SER A 154 -27.12 -9.90 -21.02
N SER A 155 -25.82 -9.60 -20.98
CA SER A 155 -24.78 -10.34 -21.71
C SER A 155 -24.26 -11.57 -20.96
N GLY A 156 -24.76 -11.83 -19.75
CA GLY A 156 -24.30 -12.93 -18.91
C GLY A 156 -23.02 -12.66 -18.13
N GLN A 157 -22.46 -11.44 -18.22
CA GLN A 157 -21.31 -11.02 -17.44
C GLN A 157 -21.70 -10.84 -15.97
N GLN A 158 -20.83 -11.27 -15.07
CA GLN A 158 -21.03 -11.19 -13.62
C GLN A 158 -20.98 -9.73 -13.15
N LEU A 159 -21.75 -9.42 -12.10
CA LEU A 159 -21.83 -8.07 -11.56
C LEU A 159 -20.48 -7.60 -11.04
N GLU A 160 -19.72 -8.45 -10.35
CA GLU A 160 -18.38 -8.18 -9.84
C GLU A 160 -17.44 -7.72 -10.94
N ASP A 161 -17.47 -8.40 -12.07
CA ASP A 161 -16.68 -8.09 -13.26
C ASP A 161 -17.15 -6.80 -13.94
N GLU A 162 -18.46 -6.57 -13.98
CA GLU A 162 -19.04 -5.30 -14.42
C GLU A 162 -18.59 -4.14 -13.53
N LEU A 163 -18.70 -4.26 -12.21
CA LEU A 163 -18.31 -3.24 -11.25
C LEU A 163 -16.80 -3.01 -11.28
N TYR A 164 -16.00 -4.08 -11.40
CA TYR A 164 -14.56 -3.99 -11.59
C TYR A 164 -14.23 -3.11 -12.80
N GLN A 165 -14.83 -3.43 -13.94
CA GLN A 165 -14.62 -2.68 -15.17
C GLN A 165 -15.19 -1.26 -15.08
N PHE A 166 -16.34 -1.07 -14.41
CA PHE A 166 -16.97 0.22 -14.21
C PHE A 166 -16.08 1.18 -13.42
N MET A 167 -15.45 0.68 -12.35
CA MET A 167 -14.49 1.45 -11.54
C MET A 167 -13.27 1.82 -12.38
N LEU A 168 -12.70 0.87 -13.11
CA LEU A 168 -11.58 1.13 -14.02
C LEU A 168 -11.93 2.18 -15.09
N ASP A 169 -13.08 2.04 -15.73
CA ASP A 169 -13.57 2.95 -16.79
C ASP A 169 -13.73 4.39 -16.30
N ARG A 170 -13.94 4.58 -15.00
CA ARG A 170 -14.11 5.90 -14.35
C ARG A 170 -12.88 6.35 -13.58
N GLY A 171 -11.79 5.58 -13.62
CA GLY A 171 -10.56 5.88 -12.87
C GLY A 171 -10.74 5.85 -11.36
N LEU A 172 -11.71 5.08 -10.87
CA LEU A 172 -11.94 4.86 -9.45
C LEU A 172 -11.05 3.71 -8.96
N SER A 173 -10.49 3.86 -7.76
CA SER A 173 -9.68 2.83 -7.12
C SER A 173 -10.56 1.93 -6.26
N ARG A 174 -10.68 0.67 -6.67
CA ARG A 174 -11.32 -0.38 -5.85
C ARG A 174 -10.62 -0.67 -4.50
N HIS A 175 -9.43 -0.10 -4.28
CA HIS A 175 -8.70 -0.16 -3.01
C HIS A 175 -8.97 1.05 -2.10
N SER A 176 -9.69 2.07 -2.61
CA SER A 176 -10.08 3.25 -1.84
C SER A 176 -11.50 3.04 -1.29
N PRO A 177 -11.71 3.04 0.04
CA PRO A 177 -13.05 2.96 0.62
C PRO A 177 -13.97 4.07 0.08
N GLN A 178 -13.45 5.29 -0.09
CA GLN A 178 -14.23 6.42 -0.63
C GLN A 178 -14.67 6.19 -2.08
N ASP A 179 -13.87 5.48 -2.88
CA ASP A 179 -14.25 5.14 -4.25
C ASP A 179 -15.25 3.97 -4.30
N LEU A 180 -15.24 3.07 -3.32
CA LEU A 180 -16.29 2.05 -3.16
C LEU A 180 -17.63 2.67 -2.75
N GLN A 181 -17.61 3.64 -1.83
CA GLN A 181 -18.79 4.46 -1.51
C GLN A 181 -19.30 5.15 -2.78
N LYS A 182 -18.40 5.77 -3.55
CA LYS A 182 -18.76 6.44 -4.81
C LYS A 182 -19.30 5.47 -5.86
N LEU A 183 -18.78 4.24 -5.94
CA LEU A 183 -19.30 3.19 -6.81
C LEU A 183 -20.77 2.90 -6.49
N LEU A 184 -21.10 2.65 -5.22
CA LEU A 184 -22.47 2.40 -4.76
C LEU A 184 -23.39 3.58 -5.12
N GLN A 185 -22.95 4.81 -4.83
CA GLN A 185 -23.68 6.04 -5.17
C GLN A 185 -23.92 6.20 -6.67
N LEU A 186 -22.94 5.86 -7.52
CA LEU A 186 -23.08 5.92 -8.97
C LEU A 186 -24.09 4.90 -9.52
N TYR A 187 -24.29 3.78 -8.83
CA TYR A 187 -25.35 2.80 -9.12
C TYR A 187 -26.70 3.16 -8.44
N GLY A 188 -26.73 4.27 -7.70
CA GLY A 188 -27.91 4.81 -7.01
C GLY A 188 -28.16 4.21 -5.64
N TYR A 189 -27.24 3.41 -5.10
CA TYR A 189 -27.29 2.86 -3.75
C TYR A 189 -26.73 3.86 -2.74
N GLN A 190 -27.08 3.67 -1.48
CA GLN A 190 -26.61 4.51 -0.38
C GLN A 190 -25.50 3.78 0.37
N ASP A 191 -24.50 4.53 0.82
CA ASP A 191 -23.41 4.02 1.63
C ASP A 191 -22.89 5.14 2.54
N ASP A 192 -22.72 4.82 3.81
CA ASP A 192 -22.06 5.66 4.80
C ASP A 192 -20.77 4.97 5.26
N PHE A 193 -19.65 5.38 4.69
CA PHE A 193 -18.34 4.86 5.08
C PHE A 193 -17.83 5.57 6.32
N GLN A 194 -17.52 4.79 7.36
CA GLN A 194 -16.95 5.28 8.61
C GLN A 194 -15.63 4.55 8.91
N ALA A 195 -14.62 5.29 9.34
CA ALA A 195 -13.31 4.74 9.74
C ALA A 195 -13.20 4.51 11.26
N ASP A 196 -14.18 4.99 12.03
CA ASP A 196 -14.21 5.05 13.48
C ASP A 196 -15.49 4.44 14.08
N ALA A 197 -16.10 3.50 13.36
CA ALA A 197 -17.36 2.85 13.76
C ALA A 197 -17.21 2.07 15.08
N LYS A 198 -18.36 1.72 15.68
CA LYS A 198 -18.42 0.86 16.87
C LYS A 198 -19.19 -0.42 16.60
N TRP A 199 -18.79 -1.51 17.24
CA TRP A 199 -19.43 -2.82 17.05
C TRP A 199 -20.91 -2.85 17.46
N ASP A 200 -21.34 -1.98 18.37
CA ASP A 200 -22.76 -1.85 18.74
C ASP A 200 -23.60 -1.14 17.65
N GLU A 201 -23.01 -0.22 16.89
CA GLU A 201 -23.64 0.44 15.74
C GLU A 201 -23.82 -0.57 14.59
N VAL A 202 -22.84 -1.45 14.38
CA VAL A 202 -22.91 -2.59 13.45
C VAL A 202 -24.11 -3.48 13.79
N LYS A 203 -24.32 -3.83 15.07
CA LYS A 203 -25.51 -4.60 15.50
C LYS A 203 -26.80 -3.83 15.25
N ALA A 204 -26.84 -2.54 15.57
CA ALA A 204 -28.03 -1.70 15.37
C ALA A 204 -28.42 -1.59 13.90
N TRP A 205 -27.45 -1.53 12.99
CA TRP A 205 -27.68 -1.50 11.55
C TRP A 205 -28.19 -2.84 11.01
N LEU A 206 -27.58 -3.96 11.42
CA LEU A 206 -28.03 -5.30 11.01
C LEU A 206 -29.47 -5.59 11.46
N ARG A 207 -29.90 -5.07 12.62
CA ARG A 207 -31.29 -5.18 13.10
C ARG A 207 -32.31 -4.47 12.19
N GLN A 208 -31.85 -3.53 11.35
CA GLN A 208 -32.68 -2.87 10.35
C GLN A 208 -32.75 -3.63 9.03
N GLY A 209 -32.11 -4.80 8.95
CA GLY A 209 -32.13 -5.63 7.75
C GLY A 209 -31.08 -5.27 6.72
N LYS A 210 -30.03 -4.54 7.09
CA LYS A 210 -29.06 -3.97 6.15
C LYS A 210 -27.68 -4.60 6.33
N PRO A 211 -27.03 -5.09 5.25
CA PRO A 211 -25.71 -5.71 5.32
C PRO A 211 -24.61 -4.66 5.52
N ILE A 212 -23.43 -5.13 5.89
CA ILE A 212 -22.26 -4.30 6.16
C ILE A 212 -21.04 -4.88 5.46
N ILE A 213 -20.18 -4.02 4.91
CA ILE A 213 -18.83 -4.42 4.49
C ILE A 213 -17.84 -3.90 5.53
N THR A 214 -16.99 -4.78 6.06
CA THR A 214 -15.92 -4.41 7.00
C THR A 214 -14.55 -4.66 6.37
N HIS A 215 -13.61 -3.76 6.66
CA HIS A 215 -12.21 -3.94 6.30
C HIS A 215 -11.46 -4.61 7.44
N GLY A 216 -10.36 -5.30 7.13
CA GLY A 216 -9.50 -5.89 8.15
C GLY A 216 -8.21 -6.49 7.60
N TRP A 217 -7.32 -6.84 8.51
CA TRP A 217 -6.01 -7.42 8.22
C TRP A 217 -6.04 -8.95 8.18
N PHE A 218 -7.00 -9.53 7.45
CA PHE A 218 -7.09 -10.98 7.27
C PHE A 218 -5.90 -11.53 6.46
N THR A 219 -5.32 -10.68 5.60
CA THR A 219 -4.09 -10.89 4.82
C THR A 219 -3.12 -9.71 5.03
N SER A 220 -1.87 -9.85 4.58
CA SER A 220 -0.85 -8.78 4.70
C SER A 220 -1.18 -7.50 3.92
N SER A 221 -1.93 -7.61 2.82
CA SER A 221 -2.39 -6.45 2.03
C SER A 221 -3.73 -5.88 2.49
N GLY A 222 -4.35 -6.49 3.51
CA GLY A 222 -5.74 -6.24 3.88
C GLY A 222 -6.73 -7.01 3.02
N HIS A 223 -7.92 -7.21 3.57
CA HIS A 223 -9.04 -7.91 2.94
C HIS A 223 -10.36 -7.38 3.52
N ILE A 224 -11.45 -7.51 2.78
CA ILE A 224 -12.76 -7.04 3.22
C ILE A 224 -13.80 -8.14 3.08
N VAL A 225 -14.76 -8.16 4.00
CA VAL A 225 -15.80 -9.21 4.11
C VAL A 225 -17.18 -8.59 4.37
N VAL A 226 -18.25 -9.34 4.09
CA VAL A 226 -19.62 -8.90 4.35
C VAL A 226 -20.14 -9.50 5.66
N ILE A 227 -20.54 -8.65 6.60
CA ILE A 227 -21.26 -9.06 7.81
C ILE A 227 -22.75 -9.11 7.48
N LEU A 228 -23.35 -10.30 7.61
CA LEU A 228 -24.79 -10.51 7.38
C LEU A 228 -25.57 -10.74 8.68
N GLY A 229 -24.90 -10.77 9.83
CA GLY A 229 -25.60 -11.02 11.09
C GLY A 229 -24.69 -11.39 12.24
N TYR A 230 -25.31 -11.82 13.33
CA TYR A 230 -24.63 -12.26 14.53
C TYR A 230 -25.49 -13.27 15.31
N ASN A 231 -24.82 -14.11 16.09
CA ASN A 231 -25.44 -15.03 17.05
C ASN A 231 -24.62 -15.04 18.34
N ASP A 232 -24.95 -15.95 19.26
CA ASP A 232 -24.23 -16.17 20.51
C ASP A 232 -22.74 -16.52 20.34
N ARG A 233 -22.34 -17.08 19.20
CA ARG A 233 -20.97 -17.52 18.91
C ARG A 233 -20.09 -16.45 18.24
N GLY A 234 -20.68 -15.50 17.51
CA GLY A 234 -19.92 -14.49 16.79
C GLY A 234 -20.67 -13.80 15.65
N TRP A 235 -19.90 -13.22 14.75
CA TRP A 235 -20.37 -12.58 13.53
C TRP A 235 -20.58 -13.62 12.44
N ILE A 236 -21.69 -13.51 11.71
CA ILE A 236 -21.99 -14.35 10.56
C ILE A 236 -21.54 -13.59 9.31
N ILE A 237 -20.63 -14.18 8.54
CA ILE A 237 -19.85 -13.53 7.48
C ILE A 237 -20.02 -14.26 6.16
N ASN A 238 -20.12 -13.48 5.07
CA ASN A 238 -19.80 -13.94 3.73
C ASN A 238 -18.40 -13.41 3.40
N ASP A 239 -17.41 -14.30 3.42
CA ASP A 239 -16.03 -13.98 3.08
C ASP A 239 -15.76 -14.39 1.62
N PRO A 240 -15.53 -13.43 0.70
CA PRO A 240 -15.47 -13.75 -0.72
C PRO A 240 -14.28 -14.64 -1.09
N TYR A 241 -13.23 -14.72 -0.27
CA TYR A 241 -11.98 -15.40 -0.62
C TYR A 241 -11.89 -16.85 -0.12
N GLY A 242 -12.70 -17.22 0.88
CA GLY A 242 -12.70 -18.55 1.48
C GLY A 242 -12.88 -18.49 2.99
N HIS A 243 -12.52 -19.56 3.70
CA HIS A 243 -12.59 -19.59 5.15
C HIS A 243 -11.29 -19.08 5.78
N TRP A 244 -11.37 -18.03 6.59
CA TRP A 244 -10.24 -17.48 7.32
C TRP A 244 -10.08 -18.13 8.71
N SER A 245 -8.83 -18.32 9.10
CA SER A 245 -8.42 -18.71 10.45
C SER A 245 -7.15 -17.95 10.84
N ARG A 246 -6.75 -18.00 12.12
CA ARG A 246 -5.47 -17.41 12.57
C ARG A 246 -4.23 -18.04 11.89
N SER A 247 -4.38 -19.20 11.27
CA SER A 247 -3.34 -19.86 10.47
C SER A 247 -3.31 -19.42 9.00
N GLY A 248 -4.27 -18.60 8.56
CA GLY A 248 -4.41 -18.14 7.18
C GLY A 248 -5.73 -18.58 6.54
N TYR A 249 -5.82 -18.39 5.23
CA TYR A 249 -6.99 -18.72 4.42
C TYR A 249 -6.97 -20.16 3.90
N ASP A 250 -8.13 -20.81 3.99
CA ASP A 250 -8.48 -21.98 3.19
C ASP A 250 -9.42 -21.53 2.06
N THR A 251 -8.87 -21.42 0.85
CA THR A 251 -9.59 -21.02 -0.37
C THR A 251 -10.37 -22.16 -1.01
N TYR A 252 -10.25 -23.39 -0.51
CA TYR A 252 -11.06 -24.54 -0.94
C TYR A 252 -12.35 -24.65 -0.11
N ALA A 253 -12.35 -24.11 1.11
CA ALA A 253 -13.54 -23.98 1.94
C ALA A 253 -14.37 -22.75 1.52
N SER A 254 -15.69 -22.91 1.47
CA SER A 254 -16.60 -21.80 1.20
C SER A 254 -16.61 -20.79 2.35
N GLY A 255 -16.48 -19.50 2.02
CA GLY A 255 -16.67 -18.40 2.97
C GLY A 255 -18.14 -18.03 3.20
N ALA A 256 -19.11 -18.81 2.68
CA ALA A 256 -20.53 -18.50 2.77
C ALA A 256 -21.10 -18.74 4.19
N GLY A 257 -21.57 -17.67 4.83
CA GLY A 257 -22.24 -17.74 6.14
C GLY A 257 -21.38 -18.33 7.26
N VAL A 258 -20.06 -18.20 7.17
CA VAL A 258 -19.11 -18.65 8.20
C VAL A 258 -19.26 -17.82 9.47
N VAL A 259 -18.90 -18.40 10.62
CA VAL A 259 -18.98 -17.70 11.90
C VAL A 259 -17.57 -17.37 12.38
N TYR A 260 -17.24 -16.09 12.42
CA TYR A 260 -16.00 -15.59 13.01
C TYR A 260 -16.29 -15.06 14.41
N SER A 261 -15.44 -15.43 15.38
CA SER A 261 -15.68 -15.04 16.77
C SER A 261 -15.64 -13.52 16.95
N TYR A 262 -16.35 -13.00 17.95
CA TYR A 262 -16.30 -11.58 18.28
C TYR A 262 -14.87 -11.09 18.57
N ALA A 263 -14.08 -11.94 19.22
CA ALA A 263 -12.70 -11.62 19.55
C ALA A 263 -11.81 -11.57 18.31
N ASP A 264 -11.93 -12.54 17.40
CA ASP A 264 -11.13 -12.57 16.17
C ASP A 264 -11.47 -11.39 15.26
N MET A 265 -12.76 -11.08 15.07
CA MET A 265 -13.16 -9.91 14.27
C MET A 265 -12.67 -8.60 14.88
N ARG A 266 -12.71 -8.47 16.22
CA ARG A 266 -12.14 -7.28 16.89
C ARG A 266 -10.62 -7.20 16.74
N ASP A 267 -9.92 -8.33 16.77
CA ASP A 267 -8.46 -8.37 16.62
C ASP A 267 -8.02 -8.06 15.18
N VAL A 268 -8.80 -8.48 14.16
CA VAL A 268 -8.43 -8.39 12.75
C VAL A 268 -8.98 -7.13 12.06
N CYS A 269 -10.21 -6.74 12.38
CA CYS A 269 -10.87 -5.55 11.80
C CYS A 269 -10.69 -4.29 12.65
N GLY A 270 -10.42 -4.46 13.95
CA GLY A 270 -10.13 -3.37 14.88
C GLY A 270 -11.15 -3.21 16.03
N PRO A 271 -10.76 -2.46 17.08
CA PRO A 271 -11.63 -2.11 18.20
C PRO A 271 -12.62 -0.99 17.85
N ASP A 272 -13.53 -0.67 18.77
CA ASP A 272 -14.40 0.51 18.65
C ASP A 272 -13.56 1.78 18.44
N GLY A 273 -13.95 2.61 17.47
CA GLY A 273 -13.22 3.84 17.11
C GLY A 273 -12.05 3.66 16.15
N ASP A 274 -11.74 2.42 15.77
CA ASP A 274 -10.76 2.06 14.73
C ASP A 274 -11.31 0.86 13.93
N LEU A 275 -12.52 1.04 13.40
CA LEU A 275 -13.27 0.01 12.69
C LEU A 275 -13.83 0.61 11.40
N TRP A 276 -13.37 0.09 10.27
CA TRP A 276 -13.65 0.63 8.94
C TRP A 276 -14.84 -0.10 8.32
N ILE A 277 -15.97 0.60 8.21
CA ILE A 277 -17.28 0.04 7.89
C ILE A 277 -17.92 0.81 6.75
N HIS A 278 -18.48 0.07 5.80
CA HIS A 278 -19.49 0.56 4.87
C HIS A 278 -20.87 0.16 5.37
N TYR A 279 -21.67 1.14 5.78
CA TYR A 279 -23.08 0.96 6.10
C TYR A 279 -23.91 1.03 4.81
N VAL A 280 -23.96 -0.10 4.09
CA VAL A 280 -24.62 -0.19 2.79
C VAL A 280 -26.14 -0.24 2.95
N ASP A 281 -26.85 0.58 2.18
CA ASP A 281 -28.31 0.61 2.11
C ASP A 281 -28.79 0.60 0.66
N GLY A 282 -30.08 0.28 0.48
CA GLY A 282 -30.73 0.26 -0.81
C GLY A 282 -30.77 1.64 -1.47
N LYS A 283 -31.33 1.68 -2.68
CA LYS A 283 -31.61 2.95 -3.35
C LYS A 283 -32.56 3.81 -2.49
N PRO A 284 -32.59 5.15 -2.64
CA PRO A 284 -33.48 6.00 -1.86
C PRO A 284 -34.94 5.49 -1.88
N GLY A 285 -35.50 5.24 -0.69
CA GLY A 285 -36.86 4.70 -0.52
C GLY A 285 -36.99 3.17 -0.67
N GLN A 286 -35.92 2.47 -1.02
CA GLN A 286 -35.92 1.01 -1.10
C GLN A 286 -35.84 0.40 0.30
N VAL A 287 -36.81 -0.46 0.61
CA VAL A 287 -36.84 -1.22 1.88
C VAL A 287 -36.02 -2.51 1.71
N PRO A 288 -35.25 -2.95 2.72
CA PRO A 288 -34.55 -4.22 2.65
C PRO A 288 -35.49 -5.42 2.45
N PRO A 289 -35.04 -6.50 1.77
CA PRO A 289 -35.84 -7.69 1.59
C PRO A 289 -36.30 -8.30 2.91
N LEU A 290 -37.53 -8.77 2.94
CA LEU A 290 -38.11 -9.38 4.12
C LEU A 290 -37.39 -10.68 4.50
N PRO A 291 -37.27 -10.98 5.81
CA PRO A 291 -36.83 -12.29 6.25
C PRO A 291 -37.73 -13.39 5.65
N LYS A 292 -37.13 -14.51 5.23
CA LYS A 292 -37.87 -15.68 4.73
C LYS A 292 -38.98 -16.06 5.70
N GLY A 293 -40.23 -16.01 5.23
CA GLY A 293 -41.44 -16.30 6.02
C GLY A 293 -42.23 -15.07 6.49
N ALA A 294 -41.75 -13.85 6.25
CA ALA A 294 -42.49 -12.62 6.50
C ALA A 294 -43.19 -12.12 5.23
N THR A 295 -44.51 -11.91 5.29
CA THR A 295 -45.31 -11.31 4.20
C THR A 295 -45.66 -9.85 4.53
N VAL A 296 -45.34 -8.92 3.63
CA VAL A 296 -45.89 -7.55 3.64
C VAL A 296 -46.92 -7.42 2.52
N SER A 297 -48.12 -6.98 2.86
CA SER A 297 -49.17 -6.65 1.90
C SER A 297 -49.00 -5.21 1.36
N GLY A 298 -48.79 -5.06 0.06
CA GLY A 298 -49.25 -3.88 -0.69
C GLY A 298 -48.21 -3.01 -1.42
N GLN A 299 -48.46 -2.86 -2.73
CA GLN A 299 -48.29 -1.68 -3.59
C GLN A 299 -47.31 -1.73 -4.78
N THR A 300 -47.81 -1.08 -5.83
CA THR A 300 -47.64 -1.22 -7.28
C THR A 300 -46.78 -0.12 -7.91
N GLY A 301 -45.93 -0.51 -8.88
CA GLY A 301 -45.56 0.12 -10.17
C GLY A 301 -45.39 1.64 -10.36
N SER A 302 -44.29 2.04 -11.03
CA SER A 302 -44.30 2.77 -12.33
C SER A 302 -42.88 3.15 -12.80
N SER A 303 -42.66 3.05 -14.11
CA SER A 303 -41.46 3.37 -14.91
C SER A 303 -41.36 4.84 -15.36
N SER A 304 -40.16 5.33 -15.73
CA SER A 304 -39.96 6.15 -16.95
C SER A 304 -38.48 6.36 -17.33
N THR A 305 -38.26 6.52 -18.64
CA THR A 305 -37.01 6.54 -19.43
C THR A 305 -36.57 7.97 -19.80
N THR A 306 -35.29 8.20 -20.13
CA THR A 306 -34.84 9.04 -21.29
C THR A 306 -33.31 9.05 -21.50
N SER A 307 -32.90 9.21 -22.76
CA SER A 307 -31.55 9.05 -23.36
C SER A 307 -30.92 10.36 -23.85
N SER A 308 -29.58 10.47 -23.94
CA SER A 308 -28.88 11.26 -24.99
C SER A 308 -27.42 10.78 -25.22
N SER A 309 -26.95 10.87 -26.47
CA SER A 309 -25.72 10.25 -27.01
C SER A 309 -24.58 11.25 -27.25
N ALA A 310 -23.39 10.98 -26.68
CA ALA A 310 -22.13 11.63 -27.01
C ALA A 310 -21.26 10.69 -27.88
N GLN A 311 -20.59 11.22 -28.90
CA GLN A 311 -19.74 10.47 -29.83
C GLN A 311 -18.65 9.73 -29.05
N ALA A 312 -18.73 8.39 -29.07
CA ALA A 312 -17.94 7.53 -28.18
C ALA A 312 -16.44 7.63 -28.47
N ALA A 313 -15.66 7.98 -27.45
CA ALA A 313 -14.21 7.97 -27.51
C ALA A 313 -13.70 6.55 -27.80
N LEU A 314 -12.80 6.40 -28.78
CA LEU A 314 -12.25 5.11 -29.16
C LEU A 314 -11.48 4.49 -27.99
N LYS A 315 -11.80 3.25 -27.63
CA LYS A 315 -11.20 2.46 -26.56
C LYS A 315 -10.30 1.34 -27.12
N LEU A 316 -9.43 0.77 -26.29
CA LEU A 316 -8.56 -0.36 -26.63
C LEU A 316 -9.36 -1.58 -27.10
N GLN A 317 -10.55 -1.79 -26.53
CA GLN A 317 -11.47 -2.84 -26.96
C GLN A 317 -12.03 -2.60 -28.37
N ASP A 318 -12.17 -1.34 -28.81
CA ASP A 318 -12.62 -1.01 -30.16
C ASP A 318 -11.57 -1.38 -31.23
N ILE A 319 -10.28 -1.36 -30.85
CA ILE A 319 -9.20 -1.85 -31.72
C ILE A 319 -9.40 -3.36 -32.01
N LEU A 320 -9.84 -4.12 -31.01
CA LEU A 320 -10.10 -5.56 -31.11
C LEU A 320 -11.40 -5.88 -31.85
N THR A 321 -12.51 -5.28 -31.42
CA THR A 321 -13.84 -5.59 -31.97
C THR A 321 -14.03 -5.07 -33.38
N GLN A 322 -13.34 -3.98 -33.75
CA GLN A 322 -13.42 -3.38 -35.08
C GLN A 322 -12.21 -3.75 -35.97
N ASN A 323 -11.30 -4.62 -35.49
CA ASN A 323 -10.08 -5.02 -36.19
C ASN A 323 -9.27 -3.83 -36.74
N LYS A 324 -9.18 -2.75 -35.96
CA LYS A 324 -8.65 -1.45 -36.38
C LYS A 324 -7.15 -1.36 -36.14
N THR A 325 -6.42 -0.68 -37.01
CA THR A 325 -5.00 -0.36 -36.80
C THR A 325 -4.81 1.16 -36.81
N LEU A 326 -4.06 1.69 -35.84
CA LEU A 326 -3.75 3.10 -35.73
C LEU A 326 -2.24 3.31 -35.71
N THR A 327 -1.73 4.32 -36.42
CA THR A 327 -0.34 4.77 -36.18
C THR A 327 -0.24 5.37 -34.78
N LEU A 328 0.96 5.42 -34.20
CA LEU A 328 1.16 6.06 -32.89
C LEU A 328 0.67 7.52 -32.87
N ALA A 329 0.83 8.27 -33.96
CA ALA A 329 0.35 9.64 -34.08
C ALA A 329 -1.19 9.74 -34.10
N GLN A 330 -1.89 8.73 -34.63
CA GLN A 330 -3.35 8.66 -34.60
C GLN A 330 -3.84 8.23 -33.21
N ALA A 331 -3.20 7.22 -32.60
CA ALA A 331 -3.49 6.78 -31.25
C ALA A 331 -3.27 7.89 -30.22
N ALA A 332 -2.22 8.72 -30.38
CA ALA A 332 -1.91 9.85 -29.51
C ALA A 332 -3.04 10.87 -29.36
N LYS A 333 -3.94 10.97 -30.36
CA LYS A 333 -5.10 11.87 -30.34
C LYS A 333 -6.31 11.27 -29.61
N GLN A 334 -6.25 10.00 -29.20
CA GLN A 334 -7.35 9.27 -28.58
C GLN A 334 -7.11 9.14 -27.07
N HIS A 335 -7.53 10.14 -26.31
CA HIS A 335 -7.24 10.25 -24.86
C HIS A 335 -7.69 9.01 -24.06
N ALA A 336 -8.89 8.49 -24.37
CA ALA A 336 -9.41 7.28 -23.72
C ALA A 336 -8.59 6.02 -24.06
N LEU A 337 -8.24 5.83 -25.33
CA LEU A 337 -7.37 4.73 -25.79
C LEU A 337 -5.98 4.82 -25.13
N ILE A 338 -5.36 5.99 -25.12
CA ILE A 338 -4.04 6.18 -24.50
C ILE A 338 -4.09 5.92 -23.00
N LYS A 339 -5.13 6.39 -22.31
CA LYS A 339 -5.29 6.13 -20.87
C LYS A 339 -5.40 4.64 -20.58
N GLN A 340 -6.17 3.89 -21.38
CA GLN A 340 -6.29 2.44 -21.22
C GLN A 340 -4.98 1.70 -21.50
N ILE A 341 -4.25 2.13 -22.54
CA ILE A 341 -2.90 1.59 -22.83
C ILE A 341 -1.96 1.87 -21.65
N GLN A 342 -1.94 3.10 -21.12
CA GLN A 342 -1.13 3.46 -19.97
C GLN A 342 -1.49 2.66 -18.72
N VAL A 343 -2.79 2.52 -18.39
CA VAL A 343 -3.24 1.70 -17.25
C VAL A 343 -2.68 0.28 -17.37
N ARG A 344 -2.77 -0.31 -18.56
CA ARG A 344 -2.36 -1.70 -18.76
C ARG A 344 -0.84 -1.85 -18.75
N LEU A 345 -0.11 -0.92 -19.35
CA LEU A 345 1.36 -0.85 -19.26
C LEU A 345 1.83 -0.61 -17.81
N ARG A 346 1.07 0.09 -16.97
CA ARG A 346 1.38 0.25 -15.54
C ARG A 346 1.21 -1.04 -14.76
N VAL A 347 0.14 -1.79 -14.99
CA VAL A 347 -0.05 -3.10 -14.34
C VAL A 347 1.05 -4.08 -14.75
N LEU A 348 1.46 -4.01 -16.01
CA LEU A 348 2.56 -4.78 -16.57
C LEU A 348 3.95 -4.28 -16.16
N LYS A 349 4.02 -3.24 -15.32
CA LYS A 349 5.25 -2.58 -14.85
C LYS A 349 6.18 -2.09 -16.00
N VAL A 350 5.59 -1.70 -17.12
CA VAL A 350 6.30 -1.11 -18.28
C VAL A 350 6.19 0.42 -18.32
N LEU A 351 5.18 0.98 -17.65
CA LEU A 351 4.95 2.42 -17.51
C LEU A 351 4.78 2.79 -16.03
N HIS A 352 5.44 3.84 -15.57
CA HIS A 352 5.48 4.21 -14.14
C HIS A 352 5.01 5.62 -13.86
N ASP A 353 4.68 6.32 -14.94
CA ASP A 353 3.98 7.59 -14.86
C ASP A 353 2.47 7.37 -14.68
N THR A 354 1.76 8.46 -14.42
CA THR A 354 0.31 8.42 -14.29
C THR A 354 -0.35 8.01 -15.60
N ALA A 355 -1.41 7.20 -15.50
CA ALA A 355 -2.28 6.91 -16.63
C ALA A 355 -3.30 8.04 -16.76
N ASP A 356 -2.85 9.15 -17.34
CA ASP A 356 -3.59 10.41 -17.46
C ASP A 356 -4.35 10.53 -18.79
N GLY A 357 -3.99 9.75 -19.82
CA GLY A 357 -4.50 9.81 -21.18
C GLY A 357 -3.67 10.69 -22.13
N LEU A 358 -2.56 11.25 -21.65
CA LEU A 358 -1.67 12.11 -22.42
C LEU A 358 -0.58 11.28 -23.12
N TYR A 359 -0.42 11.52 -24.41
CA TYR A 359 0.62 10.86 -25.20
C TYR A 359 1.93 11.63 -25.15
N GLY A 360 2.74 11.35 -24.12
CA GLY A 360 4.08 11.91 -23.94
C GLY A 360 5.23 10.94 -24.28
N PRO A 361 6.49 11.40 -24.18
CA PRO A 361 7.69 10.58 -24.43
C PRO A 361 7.72 9.26 -23.65
N LYS A 362 7.31 9.29 -22.37
CA LYS A 362 7.23 8.10 -21.50
C LYS A 362 6.18 7.09 -21.97
N THR A 363 4.99 7.55 -22.32
CA THR A 363 3.93 6.71 -22.89
C THR A 363 4.39 6.05 -24.19
N LYS A 364 5.04 6.82 -25.08
CA LYS A 364 5.64 6.29 -26.31
C LYS A 364 6.69 5.22 -26.02
N ALA A 365 7.62 5.49 -25.10
CA ALA A 365 8.67 4.55 -24.73
C ALA A 365 8.11 3.24 -24.17
N ALA A 366 7.09 3.30 -23.30
CA ALA A 366 6.45 2.13 -22.72
C ALA A 366 5.71 1.29 -23.78
N ILE A 367 5.00 1.94 -24.71
CA ILE A 367 4.36 1.27 -25.85
C ILE A 367 5.39 0.55 -26.72
N VAL A 368 6.49 1.22 -27.06
CA VAL A 368 7.58 0.63 -27.86
C VAL A 368 8.23 -0.55 -27.14
N ARG A 369 8.45 -0.44 -25.82
CA ARG A 369 9.06 -1.50 -25.00
C ARG A 369 8.18 -2.74 -24.94
N PHE A 370 6.88 -2.55 -24.69
CA PHE A 370 5.90 -3.61 -24.74
C PHE A 370 5.81 -4.25 -26.15
N ALA A 371 5.74 -3.42 -27.21
CA ALA A 371 5.69 -3.93 -28.58
C ALA A 371 6.92 -4.80 -28.90
N LYS A 372 8.12 -4.32 -28.54
CA LYS A 372 9.37 -5.06 -28.74
C LYS A 372 9.41 -6.38 -27.97
N ALA A 373 8.95 -6.41 -26.71
CA ALA A 373 8.96 -7.62 -25.88
C ALA A 373 8.07 -8.74 -26.42
N PHE A 374 7.09 -8.40 -27.26
CA PHE A 374 6.16 -9.36 -27.87
C PHE A 374 6.29 -9.45 -29.39
N ASP A 375 7.38 -8.92 -29.97
CA ASP A 375 7.68 -8.93 -31.40
C ASP A 375 6.55 -8.32 -32.27
N LEU A 376 6.04 -7.17 -31.83
CA LEU A 376 4.94 -6.43 -32.45
C LEU A 376 5.46 -5.19 -33.21
N PRO A 377 4.71 -4.69 -34.21
CA PRO A 377 5.06 -3.46 -34.92
C PRO A 377 5.24 -2.24 -33.97
N LEU A 378 6.37 -1.54 -34.10
CA LEU A 378 6.77 -0.47 -33.16
C LEU A 378 6.11 0.89 -33.45
N ASP A 379 5.52 1.08 -34.62
CA ASP A 379 5.02 2.37 -35.13
C ASP A 379 3.48 2.49 -35.09
N ARG A 380 2.78 1.47 -34.59
CA ARG A 380 1.32 1.37 -34.66
C ARG A 380 0.73 0.51 -33.54
N ILE A 381 -0.51 0.83 -33.16
CA ILE A 381 -1.37 0.02 -32.30
C ILE A 381 -2.23 -0.87 -33.20
N THR A 382 -1.88 -2.15 -33.29
CA THR A 382 -2.64 -3.17 -34.04
C THR A 382 -3.61 -3.92 -33.13
N PRO A 383 -4.56 -4.69 -33.69
CA PRO A 383 -5.39 -5.62 -32.91
C PRO A 383 -4.55 -6.65 -32.16
N GLN A 384 -3.44 -7.11 -32.75
CA GLN A 384 -2.49 -8.01 -32.08
C GLN A 384 -1.82 -7.33 -30.89
N PHE A 385 -1.42 -6.07 -31.02
CA PHE A 385 -0.90 -5.28 -29.90
C PHE A 385 -1.93 -5.12 -28.79
N ALA A 386 -3.15 -4.72 -29.14
CA ALA A 386 -4.23 -4.54 -28.16
C ALA A 386 -4.55 -5.84 -27.43
N LYS A 387 -4.62 -6.95 -28.16
CA LYS A 387 -4.91 -8.28 -27.62
C LYS A 387 -3.84 -8.70 -26.64
N LYS A 388 -2.57 -8.56 -27.07
CA LYS A 388 -1.43 -8.92 -26.24
C LYS A 388 -1.35 -8.05 -24.98
N LEU A 389 -1.63 -6.75 -25.10
CA LEU A 389 -1.61 -5.83 -23.97
C LEU A 389 -2.66 -6.18 -22.93
N VAL A 390 -3.84 -6.65 -23.36
CA VAL A 390 -4.91 -7.12 -22.48
C VAL A 390 -4.56 -8.46 -21.82
N GLU A 391 -4.05 -9.41 -22.60
CA GLU A 391 -3.81 -10.79 -22.14
C GLU A 391 -2.53 -10.97 -21.32
N ALA A 392 -1.54 -10.10 -21.52
CA ALA A 392 -0.27 -10.19 -20.82
C ALA A 392 -0.50 -10.03 -19.30
N GLN A 393 -0.05 -11.04 -18.55
CA GLN A 393 0.02 -11.02 -17.09
C GLN A 393 1.37 -10.46 -16.63
N GLU A 394 2.41 -10.77 -17.39
CA GLU A 394 3.75 -10.24 -17.28
C GLU A 394 4.28 -9.95 -18.69
N VAL A 395 5.35 -9.18 -18.76
CA VAL A 395 6.04 -8.91 -20.02
C VAL A 395 7.33 -9.70 -20.01
N PRO A 396 7.56 -10.58 -21.00
CA PRO A 396 8.77 -11.38 -21.07
C PRO A 396 10.02 -10.52 -20.91
N GLY A 397 10.88 -10.95 -19.99
CA GLY A 397 12.10 -10.24 -19.62
C GLY A 397 11.93 -9.20 -18.52
N LEU A 398 10.74 -8.86 -18.01
CA LEU A 398 10.61 -7.85 -16.94
C LEU A 398 10.89 -8.35 -15.51
N SER A 399 10.86 -9.67 -15.25
CA SER A 399 10.96 -10.27 -13.91
C SER A 399 12.11 -11.27 -13.71
N ASP A 400 12.94 -11.53 -14.73
CA ASP A 400 14.11 -12.40 -14.59
C ASP A 400 15.41 -11.65 -14.87
N VAL A 401 15.93 -11.00 -13.84
CA VAL A 401 17.28 -10.44 -13.85
C VAL A 401 18.38 -11.47 -13.64
N SER A 402 18.06 -12.67 -13.11
CA SER A 402 19.03 -13.78 -13.04
C SER A 402 19.43 -14.27 -14.44
N GLN A 403 18.63 -13.92 -15.47
CA GLN A 403 18.96 -14.10 -16.89
C GLN A 403 19.64 -12.88 -17.55
N TRP A 404 19.64 -11.70 -16.92
CA TRP A 404 20.18 -10.48 -17.54
C TRP A 404 21.65 -10.27 -17.27
N ILE A 405 22.08 -10.51 -16.04
CA ILE A 405 23.48 -10.34 -15.63
C ILE A 405 23.80 -11.33 -14.50
N ASP A 406 24.81 -12.15 -14.73
CA ASP A 406 25.40 -13.02 -13.71
C ASP A 406 26.10 -12.16 -12.63
N PRO A 407 25.80 -12.33 -11.32
CA PRO A 407 26.47 -11.61 -10.24
C PRO A 407 28.00 -11.66 -10.29
N GLU A 408 28.61 -12.77 -10.73
CA GLU A 408 30.06 -12.89 -10.89
C GLU A 408 30.58 -11.99 -12.02
N VAL A 409 29.83 -11.91 -13.12
CA VAL A 409 30.15 -11.02 -14.25
C VAL A 409 29.99 -9.56 -13.83
N ALA A 410 28.94 -9.23 -13.09
CA ALA A 410 28.72 -7.89 -12.56
C ALA A 410 29.84 -7.46 -11.60
N ALA A 411 30.21 -8.32 -10.65
CA ALA A 411 31.32 -8.09 -9.73
C ALA A 411 32.63 -7.83 -10.47
N ARG A 412 32.95 -8.66 -11.48
CA ARG A 412 34.15 -8.51 -12.31
C ARG A 412 34.16 -7.22 -13.12
N ILE A 413 33.05 -6.84 -13.76
CA ILE A 413 32.97 -5.61 -14.57
C ILE A 413 33.13 -4.36 -13.70
N MET A 414 32.52 -4.35 -12.51
CA MET A 414 32.59 -3.19 -11.61
C MET A 414 33.84 -3.15 -10.74
N GLY A 415 34.58 -4.25 -10.62
CA GLY A 415 35.66 -4.38 -9.65
C GLY A 415 35.16 -4.48 -8.20
N ALA A 416 33.92 -4.92 -8.00
CA ALA A 416 33.27 -5.05 -6.70
C ALA A 416 33.44 -6.46 -6.11
N SER A 417 33.20 -6.62 -4.81
CA SER A 417 33.16 -7.95 -4.20
C SER A 417 31.88 -8.69 -4.63
N LEU A 418 31.98 -10.00 -4.83
CA LEU A 418 30.80 -10.83 -5.15
C LEU A 418 29.76 -10.79 -4.04
N ASP A 419 30.20 -10.71 -2.78
CA ASP A 419 29.31 -10.63 -1.61
C ASP A 419 28.49 -9.32 -1.61
N ASP A 420 29.13 -8.19 -1.92
CA ASP A 420 28.42 -6.91 -2.04
C ASP A 420 27.41 -6.95 -3.19
N VAL A 421 27.80 -7.50 -4.35
CA VAL A 421 26.88 -7.66 -5.48
C VAL A 421 25.70 -8.55 -5.11
N ASN A 422 25.92 -9.71 -4.50
CA ASN A 422 24.85 -10.61 -4.07
C ASN A 422 23.93 -9.96 -3.02
N THR A 423 24.47 -9.10 -2.18
CA THR A 423 23.70 -8.42 -1.12
C THR A 423 22.84 -7.30 -1.70
N TYR A 424 23.39 -6.49 -2.61
CA TYR A 424 22.79 -5.21 -3.01
C TYR A 424 22.14 -5.20 -4.38
N LEU A 425 22.49 -6.14 -5.27
CA LEU A 425 21.94 -6.20 -6.62
C LEU A 425 20.45 -6.60 -6.63
N PRO A 426 20.00 -7.63 -5.86
CA PRO A 426 18.58 -8.00 -5.84
C PRO A 426 17.64 -6.87 -5.39
N PRO A 427 17.86 -6.19 -4.23
CA PRO A 427 16.96 -5.11 -3.80
C PRO A 427 17.01 -3.89 -4.73
N LEU A 428 18.16 -3.59 -5.36
CA LEU A 428 18.26 -2.53 -6.37
C LEU A 428 17.37 -2.84 -7.57
N ILE A 429 17.41 -4.06 -8.09
CA ILE A 429 16.59 -4.46 -9.23
C ILE A 429 15.11 -4.44 -8.86
N GLN A 430 14.76 -5.00 -7.70
CA GLN A 430 13.39 -4.99 -7.21
C GLN A 430 12.86 -3.55 -7.13
N GLY A 431 13.65 -2.62 -6.58
CA GLY A 431 13.23 -1.23 -6.50
C GLY A 431 13.14 -0.54 -7.88
N LEU A 432 14.05 -0.84 -8.81
CA LEU A 432 13.94 -0.38 -10.20
C LEU A 432 12.68 -0.92 -10.88
N GLU A 433 12.24 -2.13 -10.54
CA GLU A 433 11.02 -2.80 -11.05
C GLU A 433 9.75 -2.23 -10.41
N GLU A 434 9.74 -2.00 -9.10
CA GLU A 434 8.62 -1.38 -8.38
C GLU A 434 8.39 0.06 -8.86
N ARG A 435 9.48 0.78 -9.13
CA ARG A 435 9.47 2.06 -9.83
C ARG A 435 9.33 1.92 -11.35
N GLY A 436 9.36 0.68 -11.85
CA GLY A 436 9.52 0.13 -13.21
C GLY A 436 10.13 1.00 -14.30
N ILE A 437 11.13 1.73 -13.88
CA ILE A 437 12.18 2.14 -14.80
C ILE A 437 13.07 0.95 -15.22
N LEU A 438 12.85 -0.25 -14.68
CA LEU A 438 13.61 -1.45 -15.05
C LEU A 438 13.51 -1.76 -16.55
N ASN A 439 14.68 -1.78 -17.18
CA ASN A 439 14.99 -2.36 -18.49
C ASN A 439 16.51 -2.58 -18.54
N LYS A 440 17.01 -3.33 -19.54
CA LYS A 440 18.45 -3.60 -19.67
C LYS A 440 19.28 -2.31 -19.65
N GLN A 441 18.91 -1.28 -20.41
CA GLN A 441 19.67 -0.03 -20.48
C GLN A 441 19.68 0.72 -19.15
N THR A 442 18.56 0.76 -18.43
CA THR A 442 18.49 1.40 -17.11
C THR A 442 19.24 0.62 -16.04
N LEU A 443 19.25 -0.71 -16.08
CA LEU A 443 20.09 -1.52 -15.20
C LEU A 443 21.57 -1.25 -15.47
N ILE A 444 21.99 -1.20 -16.75
CA ILE A 444 23.36 -0.82 -17.13
C ILE A 444 23.72 0.57 -16.59
N ALA A 445 22.82 1.56 -16.73
CA ALA A 445 23.01 2.89 -16.20
C ALA A 445 23.20 2.90 -14.67
N ALA A 446 22.40 2.11 -13.94
CA ALA A 446 22.50 2.00 -12.49
C ALA A 446 23.83 1.36 -12.07
N LEU A 447 24.19 0.21 -12.66
CA LEU A 447 25.44 -0.49 -12.35
C LEU A 447 26.67 0.36 -12.67
N ALA A 448 26.71 0.99 -13.85
CA ALA A 448 27.81 1.87 -14.24
C ALA A 448 27.91 3.12 -13.36
N THR A 449 26.77 3.68 -12.94
CA THR A 449 26.76 4.81 -11.99
C THR A 449 27.31 4.39 -10.65
N ILE A 450 26.81 3.29 -10.06
CA ILE A 450 27.28 2.79 -8.77
C ILE A 450 28.77 2.46 -8.81
N SER A 451 29.26 1.91 -9.93
CA SER A 451 30.68 1.65 -10.16
C SER A 451 31.54 2.92 -10.10
N VAL A 452 31.06 4.04 -10.64
CA VAL A 452 31.75 5.34 -10.53
C VAL A 452 31.67 5.91 -9.11
N GLU A 453 30.48 5.93 -8.51
CA GLU A 453 30.26 6.65 -7.25
C GLU A 453 30.80 5.92 -6.02
N THR A 454 30.82 4.58 -6.06
CA THR A 454 31.12 3.79 -4.85
C THR A 454 32.23 2.75 -5.04
N ALA A 455 32.58 2.39 -6.28
CA ALA A 455 33.57 1.39 -6.70
C ALA A 455 33.38 -0.05 -6.16
N GLY A 456 32.86 -0.25 -4.95
CA GLY A 456 32.64 -1.56 -4.31
C GLY A 456 31.20 -2.04 -4.31
N PHE A 457 30.30 -1.36 -5.04
CA PHE A 457 28.88 -1.70 -5.11
C PHE A 457 28.16 -1.73 -3.74
N ARG A 458 28.63 -0.92 -2.79
CA ARG A 458 28.02 -0.78 -1.45
C ARG A 458 27.72 0.70 -1.16
N PRO A 459 26.69 1.01 -0.37
CA PRO A 459 26.48 2.37 0.13
C PRO A 459 27.70 2.81 0.97
N ILE A 460 28.30 3.96 0.65
CA ILE A 460 29.45 4.49 1.38
C ILE A 460 29.20 5.93 1.82
N ASN A 461 29.96 6.35 2.83
CA ASN A 461 30.20 7.78 3.02
C ASN A 461 31.22 8.24 1.98
N GLU A 462 31.10 9.49 1.57
CA GLU A 462 32.14 10.18 0.85
C GLU A 462 33.47 10.09 1.62
N TRP A 463 34.56 9.93 0.88
CA TRP A 463 35.88 9.86 1.47
C TRP A 463 36.33 11.26 1.90
N GLY A 464 36.51 11.45 3.20
CA GLY A 464 36.95 12.72 3.75
C GLY A 464 36.85 12.75 5.27
N GLY A 465 37.41 13.79 5.87
CA GLY A 465 37.22 14.12 7.27
C GLY A 465 36.45 15.43 7.43
N ASP A 466 36.08 15.74 8.67
CA ASP A 466 35.31 16.93 9.00
C ASP A 466 35.83 18.23 8.35
N ASP A 467 37.16 18.45 8.36
CA ASP A 467 37.74 19.68 7.81
C ASP A 467 37.57 19.79 6.30
N TYR A 468 37.67 18.66 5.59
CA TYR A 468 37.38 18.59 4.16
C TYR A 468 35.89 18.89 3.89
N PHE A 469 34.98 18.26 4.62
CA PHE A 469 33.54 18.47 4.41
C PHE A 469 33.09 19.88 4.77
N ARG A 470 33.69 20.49 5.81
CA ARG A 470 33.47 21.91 6.11
C ARG A 470 33.92 22.78 4.95
N GLN A 471 35.12 22.55 4.43
CA GLN A 471 35.66 23.33 3.32
C GLN A 471 34.80 23.20 2.05
N MET A 472 34.28 22.02 1.76
CA MET A 472 33.55 21.73 0.52
C MET A 472 32.06 22.14 0.56
N TYR A 473 31.42 22.05 1.74
CA TYR A 473 29.96 22.07 1.83
C TYR A 473 29.37 23.04 2.85
N GLU A 474 30.15 23.55 3.79
CA GLU A 474 29.64 24.47 4.82
C GLU A 474 29.18 25.80 4.20
N GLY A 475 28.01 26.29 4.60
CA GLY A 475 27.49 27.58 4.14
C GLY A 475 27.06 27.61 2.66
N ARG A 476 26.99 26.46 2.00
CA ARG A 476 26.52 26.38 0.60
C ARG A 476 25.00 26.44 0.53
N ASP A 477 24.50 27.60 0.11
CA ASP A 477 23.07 27.85 -0.08
C ASP A 477 22.43 26.91 -1.09
N ASP A 478 23.16 26.55 -2.16
CA ASP A 478 22.68 25.63 -3.20
C ASP A 478 22.46 24.19 -2.69
N LEU A 479 23.09 23.85 -1.56
CA LEU A 479 22.93 22.57 -0.86
C LEU A 479 21.95 22.66 0.33
N GLY A 480 21.43 23.87 0.62
CA GLY A 480 20.63 24.14 1.81
C GLY A 480 21.42 24.08 3.13
N ASN A 481 22.75 24.11 3.08
CA ASN A 481 23.63 24.01 4.23
C ASN A 481 23.77 25.36 4.94
N ILE A 482 22.67 25.85 5.51
CA ILE A 482 22.55 27.20 6.08
C ILE A 482 22.84 27.25 7.59
N TYR A 483 23.04 26.10 8.25
CA TYR A 483 23.36 26.04 9.68
C TYR A 483 24.80 25.58 9.93
N PRO A 484 25.47 26.12 10.95
CA PRO A 484 26.81 25.67 11.34
C PRO A 484 26.89 24.16 11.60
N GLY A 485 27.80 23.48 10.91
CA GLY A 485 28.04 22.04 10.97
C GLY A 485 27.33 21.24 9.88
N ASP A 486 26.54 21.88 9.02
CA ASP A 486 25.81 21.21 7.95
C ASP A 486 26.74 20.55 6.92
N GLY A 487 27.91 21.15 6.66
CA GLY A 487 28.86 20.59 5.70
C GLY A 487 29.33 19.20 6.10
N VAL A 488 29.65 19.01 7.39
CA VAL A 488 30.03 17.70 7.94
C VAL A 488 28.84 16.78 8.06
N ARG A 489 27.69 17.31 8.49
CA ARG A 489 26.50 16.49 8.76
C ARG A 489 25.93 15.88 7.49
N PHE A 490 25.87 16.65 6.40
CA PHE A 490 25.24 16.28 5.13
C PHE A 490 26.26 16.10 3.99
N HIS A 491 27.41 15.47 4.28
CA HIS A 491 28.34 15.02 3.23
C HIS A 491 27.75 13.88 2.38
N GLY A 492 28.43 13.53 1.28
CA GLY A 492 27.97 12.50 0.35
C GLY A 492 27.72 11.15 1.01
N ARG A 493 26.54 10.54 0.78
CA ARG A 493 26.22 9.17 1.21
C ARG A 493 25.43 8.36 0.21
N GLY A 494 25.56 7.04 0.33
CA GLY A 494 24.77 6.06 -0.41
C GLY A 494 25.30 5.78 -1.81
N PHE A 495 24.51 5.10 -2.63
CA PHE A 495 24.90 4.70 -3.99
C PHE A 495 25.10 5.87 -4.96
N ILE A 496 24.45 7.00 -4.70
CA ILE A 496 24.47 8.18 -5.58
C ILE A 496 25.13 9.41 -4.91
N GLN A 497 25.71 9.22 -3.71
CA GLN A 497 26.40 10.26 -2.94
C GLN A 497 25.57 11.55 -2.75
N ILE A 498 24.32 11.41 -2.23
CA ILE A 498 23.50 12.60 -1.94
C ILE A 498 24.21 13.49 -0.90
N THR A 499 24.26 14.79 -1.19
CA THR A 499 25.04 15.77 -0.42
C THR A 499 24.19 17.02 -0.19
N GLY A 500 24.26 17.61 1.00
CA GLY A 500 23.56 18.83 1.35
C GLY A 500 22.19 18.62 2.01
N ARG A 501 21.90 19.40 3.05
CA ARG A 501 20.64 19.34 3.83
C ARG A 501 19.41 19.28 2.94
N ALA A 502 19.34 20.10 1.90
CA ALA A 502 18.18 20.17 1.01
C ALA A 502 17.90 18.82 0.34
N ASN A 503 18.95 18.09 -0.06
CA ASN A 503 18.80 16.77 -0.69
C ASN A 503 18.40 15.70 0.33
N TYR A 504 18.95 15.73 1.55
CA TYR A 504 18.54 14.82 2.62
C TYR A 504 17.08 15.03 3.00
N HIS A 505 16.64 16.29 3.11
CA HIS A 505 15.24 16.63 3.34
C HIS A 505 14.33 16.12 2.22
N HIS A 506 14.64 16.47 0.96
CA HIS A 506 13.86 16.12 -0.22
C HIS A 506 13.67 14.61 -0.39
N TYR A 507 14.76 13.83 -0.32
CA TYR A 507 14.66 12.37 -0.42
C TYR A 507 14.08 11.74 0.84
N GLY A 508 14.23 12.37 2.01
CA GLY A 508 13.60 11.93 3.23
C GLY A 508 12.07 11.97 3.15
N GLU A 509 11.51 13.12 2.75
CA GLU A 509 10.06 13.28 2.57
C GLU A 509 9.50 12.31 1.52
N LYS A 510 10.18 12.16 0.39
CA LYS A 510 9.75 11.25 -0.69
C LYS A 510 9.69 9.78 -0.25
N LEU A 511 10.61 9.37 0.60
CA LEU A 511 10.71 7.99 1.05
C LEU A 511 9.92 7.74 2.34
N GLY A 512 9.39 8.79 2.99
CA GLY A 512 8.78 8.70 4.31
C GLY A 512 9.79 8.38 5.41
N VAL A 513 11.05 8.80 5.25
CA VAL A 513 12.18 8.51 6.14
C VAL A 513 12.80 9.82 6.62
N ASP A 514 13.03 9.96 7.92
CA ASP A 514 13.62 11.17 8.51
C ASP A 514 15.16 11.24 8.33
N LEU A 515 15.58 11.48 7.09
CA LEU A 515 16.99 11.60 6.68
C LEU A 515 17.65 12.91 7.15
N GLU A 516 16.88 13.97 7.38
CA GLU A 516 17.45 15.24 7.83
C GLU A 516 17.94 15.16 9.28
N ASN A 517 17.16 14.50 10.15
CA ASN A 517 17.57 14.28 11.53
C ASN A 517 18.52 13.08 11.68
N ASN A 518 18.48 12.10 10.77
CA ASN A 518 19.26 10.86 10.83
C ASN A 518 19.95 10.59 9.46
N PRO A 519 20.92 11.42 9.04
CA PRO A 519 21.52 11.34 7.70
C PRO A 519 22.29 10.05 7.44
N GLU A 520 22.74 9.36 8.50
CA GLU A 520 23.38 8.04 8.39
C GLU A 520 22.45 6.96 7.80
N LEU A 521 21.13 7.15 7.86
CA LEU A 521 20.17 6.25 7.23
C LEU A 521 20.33 6.17 5.70
N ALA A 522 20.96 7.17 5.06
CA ALA A 522 21.31 7.11 3.64
C ALA A 522 22.38 6.05 3.31
N LEU A 523 22.99 5.41 4.32
CA LEU A 523 23.87 4.25 4.18
C LEU A 523 23.14 2.92 4.31
N ASP A 524 21.90 2.93 4.80
CA ASP A 524 21.10 1.72 4.84
C ASP A 524 20.86 1.24 3.40
N PRO A 525 21.10 -0.04 3.07
CA PRO A 525 21.03 -0.52 1.69
C PRO A 525 19.66 -0.36 1.02
N ASP A 526 18.56 -0.53 1.75
CA ASP A 526 17.20 -0.35 1.21
C ASP A 526 16.97 1.12 0.89
N ILE A 527 17.27 1.99 1.87
CA ILE A 527 17.09 3.43 1.73
C ILE A 527 18.01 3.98 0.62
N ALA A 528 19.28 3.58 0.57
CA ALA A 528 20.24 4.00 -0.45
C ALA A 528 19.80 3.61 -1.86
N SER A 529 19.23 2.41 -2.01
CA SER A 529 18.65 1.93 -3.28
C SER A 529 17.47 2.80 -3.69
N ARG A 530 16.52 3.02 -2.77
CA ARG A 530 15.34 3.85 -3.00
C ARG A 530 15.69 5.30 -3.33
N ILE A 531 16.72 5.87 -2.71
CA ILE A 531 17.27 7.19 -3.06
C ILE A 531 17.77 7.19 -4.50
N LEU A 532 18.61 6.22 -4.90
CA LEU A 532 19.14 6.14 -6.28
C LEU A 532 18.00 6.04 -7.30
N ILE A 533 16.99 5.22 -7.02
CA ILE A 533 15.85 4.97 -7.90
C ILE A 533 15.02 6.25 -8.10
N GLU A 534 14.69 6.96 -7.02
CA GLU A 534 13.99 8.25 -7.11
C GLU A 534 14.84 9.30 -7.82
N TYR A 535 16.15 9.32 -7.56
CA TYR A 535 17.10 10.22 -8.22
C TYR A 535 17.12 10.00 -9.74
N PHE A 536 17.14 8.75 -10.18
CA PHE A 536 17.10 8.36 -11.59
C PHE A 536 15.78 8.74 -12.24
N TRP A 537 14.66 8.48 -11.56
CA TRP A 537 13.33 8.82 -12.05
C TRP A 537 13.16 10.34 -12.29
N GLU A 538 13.54 11.15 -11.31
CA GLU A 538 13.41 12.62 -11.39
C GLU A 538 14.20 13.23 -12.54
N ARG A 539 15.31 12.59 -12.93
CA ARG A 539 16.24 13.09 -13.96
C ARG A 539 16.09 12.40 -15.31
N SER A 540 15.05 11.58 -15.45
CA SER A 540 14.77 10.80 -16.67
C SER A 540 15.98 9.98 -17.15
N VAL A 541 16.76 9.43 -16.20
CA VAL A 541 17.94 8.61 -16.51
C VAL A 541 17.54 7.37 -17.32
N ASP A 542 16.37 6.82 -17.02
CA ASP A 542 15.78 5.69 -17.73
C ASP A 542 15.57 5.98 -19.23
N GLN A 543 14.99 7.13 -19.57
CA GLN A 543 14.75 7.54 -20.95
C GLN A 543 16.06 7.76 -21.71
N ARG A 544 17.01 8.46 -21.08
CA ARG A 544 18.34 8.70 -21.67
C ARG A 544 19.09 7.40 -21.94
N ALA A 545 19.03 6.46 -21.00
CA ALA A 545 19.65 5.15 -21.18
C ALA A 545 19.00 4.37 -22.34
N VAL A 546 17.67 4.38 -22.45
CA VAL A 546 16.93 3.75 -23.57
C VAL A 546 17.31 4.37 -24.92
N GLU A 547 17.57 5.67 -24.96
CA GLU A 547 18.03 6.40 -26.15
C GLU A 547 19.52 6.20 -26.45
N ASN A 548 20.25 5.45 -25.63
CA ASN A 548 21.71 5.33 -25.64
C ASN A 548 22.45 6.68 -25.50
N ASP A 549 21.81 7.68 -24.89
CA ASP A 549 22.41 8.96 -24.53
C ASP A 549 23.20 8.81 -23.21
N TRP A 550 24.30 8.06 -23.27
CA TRP A 550 25.11 7.75 -22.09
C TRP A 550 25.81 8.98 -21.51
N GLN A 551 26.20 9.93 -22.36
CA GLN A 551 26.70 11.22 -21.90
C GLN A 551 25.62 12.01 -21.17
N GLY A 552 24.38 11.99 -21.66
CA GLY A 552 23.24 12.57 -20.96
C GLY A 552 22.94 11.87 -19.64
N VAL A 553 23.02 10.53 -19.57
CA VAL A 553 22.93 9.79 -18.31
C VAL A 553 23.95 10.32 -17.30
N ARG A 554 25.22 10.44 -17.71
CA ARG A 554 26.28 10.93 -16.82
C ARG A 554 26.06 12.37 -16.38
N ARG A 555 25.67 13.25 -17.31
CA ARG A 555 25.33 14.66 -17.00
C ARG A 555 24.12 14.76 -16.08
N ALA A 556 23.12 13.91 -16.24
CA ALA A 556 21.96 13.87 -15.37
C ALA A 556 22.36 13.50 -13.95
N VAL A 557 23.27 12.52 -13.79
CA VAL A 557 23.73 12.09 -12.47
C VAL A 557 24.62 13.12 -11.79
N ASN A 558 25.65 13.60 -12.48
CA ASN A 558 26.75 14.35 -11.88
C ASN A 558 26.79 15.84 -12.22
N GLY A 559 25.93 16.30 -13.13
CA GLY A 559 25.97 17.67 -13.68
C GLY A 559 27.03 17.88 -14.77
N GLY A 560 27.79 16.84 -15.14
CA GLY A 560 28.87 16.90 -16.11
C GLY A 560 29.33 15.52 -16.60
N LEU A 561 30.55 15.44 -17.14
CA LEU A 561 31.17 14.19 -17.58
C LEU A 561 32.28 13.71 -16.62
N ASN A 562 32.29 14.17 -15.37
CA ASN A 562 33.27 13.67 -14.41
C ASN A 562 33.05 12.16 -14.19
N GLY A 563 34.15 11.40 -14.20
CA GLY A 563 34.12 9.95 -14.15
C GLY A 563 33.75 9.28 -15.49
N TRP A 564 33.64 10.01 -16.60
CA TRP A 564 33.29 9.45 -17.91
C TRP A 564 34.24 8.34 -18.37
N ASP A 565 35.54 8.52 -18.15
CA ASP A 565 36.57 7.54 -18.54
C ASP A 565 36.46 6.21 -17.77
N HIS A 566 35.73 6.19 -16.65
CA HIS A 566 35.36 4.96 -15.93
C HIS A 566 33.96 4.48 -16.31
N PHE A 567 33.00 5.41 -16.36
CA PHE A 567 31.60 5.13 -16.64
C PHE A 567 31.41 4.45 -18.02
N TRP A 568 32.02 5.01 -19.05
CA TRP A 568 31.76 4.57 -20.42
C TRP A 568 32.29 3.17 -20.72
N PRO A 569 33.54 2.80 -20.36
CA PRO A 569 33.99 1.41 -20.48
C PRO A 569 33.09 0.41 -19.75
N VAL A 570 32.65 0.74 -18.53
CA VAL A 570 31.75 -0.13 -17.75
C VAL A 570 30.40 -0.33 -18.45
N VAL A 571 29.81 0.73 -19.01
CA VAL A 571 28.61 0.62 -19.85
C VAL A 571 28.84 -0.32 -21.03
N GLN A 572 29.94 -0.15 -21.76
CA GLN A 572 30.24 -0.99 -22.93
C GLN A 572 30.42 -2.46 -22.55
N ASP A 573 31.05 -2.74 -21.42
CA ASP A 573 31.26 -4.12 -20.97
C ASP A 573 29.96 -4.77 -20.49
N PHE A 574 29.09 -4.05 -19.81
CA PHE A 574 27.76 -4.54 -19.50
C PHE A 574 26.89 -4.73 -20.75
N GLN A 575 26.96 -3.83 -21.73
CA GLN A 575 26.25 -4.00 -23.01
C GLN A 575 26.70 -5.28 -23.73
N LYS A 576 27.99 -5.65 -23.67
CA LYS A 576 28.48 -6.92 -24.22
C LYS A 576 27.99 -8.12 -23.39
N ALA A 577 28.03 -8.02 -22.07
CA ALA A 577 27.68 -9.12 -21.16
C ALA A 577 26.18 -9.44 -21.13
N MET A 578 25.32 -8.44 -21.37
CA MET A 578 23.86 -8.56 -21.28
C MET A 578 23.16 -8.70 -22.65
N ASN A 579 23.93 -8.82 -23.73
CA ASN A 579 23.43 -8.87 -25.11
C ASN A 579 22.96 -10.26 -25.53
#